data_AF-A0A1Q7FWI6-F1
#
_entry.id   AF-A0A1Q7FWI6-F1
#
_cell.length_a   1.000
_cell.length_b   1.000
_cell.length_c   1.000
_cell.angle_alpha   90.00
_cell.angle_beta   90.00
_cell.angle_gamma   90.00
#
_symmetry.space_group_name_H-M   'P 1'
#
loop_
_entity.id
_entity.type
_entity.pdbx_description
1 polymer ?
#
loop_
_entity_poly.entity_id
_entity_poly.type
_entity_poly.pdbx_seq_one_letter_code
_entity_poly.pdbx_strand_id
1 'polypeptide(L)'
;MIVFVAALALGATPALAVHTSPLEIDGDVIPFSAQDWQTLFFSGGVFNCSTTAPGGTATSKTCVSERLDDTASIFTGGGSKDGLDIPFWAGKEGSVPDKDNLVTAFAARYTSGTDQILYFGGDRFATNGDAQIGFWFFQDNVQFNPSTGTFSGNHQVNDILILSNFTQGGTLTNIQALLVTAISASGDLSFTTIASASAGTTFACNGPDTICAATNAGTTPSLDPNYKDKANTPAGTYPPVAFFEGGLNLSAFNLGGECFASFLMETRSSQSITAVLKDFVGGAFQPCQAGIVTHVRADSNNADLTNNNNVAFPTPLHDQALVTGTPGVATPTGTVTFEFFDNLNCDPANFVAQESGTLSQVIAPTATTGGVAEALSPSRTPNPGPHSYHAKYNGDSRYPATGFSMCEPFTVAQVPSGISTFIADPITGADLTNQALNTNSGPVSVVDKATVTCGIAPTGGVTFTFFNNATCTGSGTVDNCGLAGGCPLNASGVATSGTHLITAGVFSFNAVYNGDFNCLPSATSSCEPVCGLPFLTHP
;
A
#
# COMPACT_ATOMS: atom_id res chain seq x y z
N MET A 1 -23.87 -2.32 59.89
CA MET A 1 -23.14 -3.12 58.88
C MET A 1 -21.98 -2.26 58.42
N ILE A 2 -20.77 -2.57 58.88
CA ILE A 2 -19.55 -1.79 58.60
C ILE A 2 -19.04 -2.27 57.23
N VAL A 3 -19.05 -1.40 56.23
CA VAL A 3 -18.51 -1.70 54.90
C VAL A 3 -17.03 -1.34 54.91
N PHE A 4 -16.18 -2.37 54.89
CA PHE A 4 -14.74 -2.24 54.62
C PHE A 4 -14.55 -1.88 53.15
N VAL A 5 -14.03 -0.68 52.86
CA VAL A 5 -13.52 -0.33 51.54
C VAL A 5 -12.10 -0.88 51.44
N ALA A 6 -11.93 -1.97 50.71
CA ALA A 6 -10.61 -2.47 50.34
C ALA A 6 -10.05 -1.54 49.25
N ALA A 7 -9.04 -0.74 49.61
CA ALA A 7 -8.23 -0.02 48.64
C ALA A 7 -7.46 -1.05 47.81
N LEU A 8 -7.87 -1.26 46.56
CA LEU A 8 -7.14 -2.04 45.58
C LEU A 8 -5.89 -1.23 45.20
N ALA A 9 -4.77 -1.52 45.85
CA ALA A 9 -3.47 -1.04 45.41
C ALA A 9 -3.19 -1.71 44.04
N LEU A 10 -3.43 -0.97 42.96
CA LEU A 10 -2.85 -1.27 41.65
C LEU A 10 -1.33 -1.23 41.84
N GLY A 11 -0.73 -2.40 42.04
CA GLY A 11 0.72 -2.54 42.04
C GLY A 11 1.23 -2.10 40.67
N ALA A 12 2.07 -1.06 40.66
CA ALA A 12 2.91 -0.79 39.50
C ALA A 12 3.70 -2.07 39.22
N THR A 13 3.47 -2.69 38.07
CA THR A 13 4.37 -3.72 37.57
C THR A 13 5.76 -3.09 37.49
N PRO A 14 6.81 -3.70 38.08
CA PRO A 14 8.15 -3.16 37.95
C PRO A 14 8.47 -3.08 36.45
N ALA A 15 8.89 -1.89 35.99
CA ALA A 15 9.43 -1.71 34.66
C ALA A 15 10.55 -2.74 34.46
N LEU A 16 10.55 -3.44 33.32
CA LEU A 16 11.56 -4.46 33.07
C LEU A 16 12.90 -3.79 32.79
N ALA A 17 13.95 -4.38 33.38
CA ALA A 17 15.33 -3.94 33.32
C ALA A 17 15.90 -4.07 31.91
N VAL A 18 16.26 -2.94 31.28
CA VAL A 18 16.76 -2.93 29.90
C VAL A 18 18.08 -3.69 29.76
N HIS A 19 18.96 -3.68 30.76
CA HIS A 19 20.30 -4.27 30.63
C HIS A 19 20.40 -5.79 30.79
N THR A 20 19.38 -6.47 31.33
CA THR A 20 19.45 -7.92 31.60
C THR A 20 18.58 -8.76 30.67
N SER A 21 17.55 -8.16 30.07
CA SER A 21 16.56 -8.89 29.28
C SER A 21 15.70 -7.93 28.47
N PRO A 22 15.28 -8.29 27.25
CA PRO A 22 15.53 -9.57 26.55
C PRO A 22 16.89 -9.66 25.85
N LEU A 23 17.59 -8.55 25.66
CA LEU A 23 18.98 -8.50 25.19
C LEU A 23 19.88 -8.07 26.34
N GLU A 24 21.05 -8.70 26.48
CA GLU A 24 22.06 -8.33 27.46
C GLU A 24 22.77 -7.03 27.03
N ILE A 25 23.19 -6.24 28.03
CA ILE A 25 24.04 -5.07 27.84
C ILE A 25 25.21 -5.23 28.81
N ASP A 26 26.25 -5.93 28.41
CA ASP A 26 27.40 -6.29 29.26
C ASP A 26 28.76 -5.94 28.64
N GLY A 27 28.75 -5.39 27.43
CA GLY A 27 29.93 -4.95 26.70
C GLY A 27 30.56 -6.05 25.86
N ASP A 28 29.83 -7.11 25.50
CA ASP A 28 30.22 -7.99 24.42
C ASP A 28 29.04 -8.38 23.51
N VAL A 29 29.23 -9.41 22.70
CA VAL A 29 28.23 -9.83 21.71
C VAL A 29 27.78 -11.27 21.94
N ILE A 30 28.29 -11.91 22.98
CA ILE A 30 28.20 -13.32 23.28
C ILE A 30 27.11 -13.55 24.33
N PRO A 31 26.04 -14.29 24.00
CA PRO A 31 24.98 -14.55 24.96
C PRO A 31 25.49 -15.32 26.18
N PHE A 32 25.13 -14.84 27.37
CA PHE A 32 25.40 -15.46 28.65
C PHE A 32 24.13 -15.96 29.33
N SER A 33 23.25 -15.06 29.76
CA SER A 33 22.01 -15.35 30.50
C SER A 33 20.73 -14.94 29.76
N ALA A 34 20.87 -14.12 28.72
CA ALA A 34 19.80 -13.69 27.80
C ALA A 34 20.31 -13.73 26.35
N GLN A 35 19.57 -13.09 25.44
CA GLN A 35 20.02 -12.97 24.04
C GLN A 35 21.06 -11.87 23.93
N ASP A 36 21.85 -11.94 22.88
CA ASP A 36 22.85 -10.94 22.56
C ASP A 36 22.91 -10.74 21.04
N TRP A 37 23.68 -9.78 20.54
CA TRP A 37 23.85 -9.47 19.13
C TRP A 37 24.27 -10.69 18.31
N GLN A 38 25.07 -11.62 18.86
CA GLN A 38 25.40 -12.88 18.17
C GLN A 38 24.15 -13.74 17.97
N THR A 39 23.23 -13.74 18.92
CA THR A 39 21.94 -14.45 18.78
C THR A 39 21.09 -13.88 17.64
N LEU A 40 21.23 -12.58 17.38
CA LEU A 40 20.45 -11.88 16.36
C LEU A 40 21.04 -11.99 14.95
N PHE A 41 22.37 -11.90 14.83
CA PHE A 41 23.06 -11.66 13.56
C PHE A 41 24.08 -12.73 13.16
N PHE A 42 24.23 -13.80 13.95
CA PHE A 42 25.19 -14.86 13.67
C PHE A 42 24.52 -16.24 13.63
N SER A 43 24.72 -16.98 12.53
CA SER A 43 24.23 -18.35 12.43
C SER A 43 25.10 -19.19 11.50
N GLY A 44 25.30 -20.46 11.85
CA GLY A 44 26.08 -21.38 11.03
C GLY A 44 27.54 -20.96 10.81
N GLY A 45 28.11 -20.13 11.68
CA GLY A 45 29.47 -19.59 11.52
C GLY A 45 29.57 -18.36 10.62
N VAL A 46 28.43 -17.78 10.21
CA VAL A 46 28.37 -16.66 9.28
C VAL A 46 27.66 -15.48 9.94
N PHE A 47 28.35 -14.33 9.97
CA PHE A 47 27.76 -13.04 10.27
C PHE A 47 26.90 -12.56 9.10
N ASN A 48 25.67 -12.13 9.39
CA ASN A 48 24.72 -11.73 8.36
C ASN A 48 23.87 -10.54 8.81
N CYS A 49 24.06 -9.40 8.14
CA CYS A 49 23.27 -8.19 8.36
C CYS A 49 21.93 -8.15 7.59
N SER A 50 21.51 -9.25 6.98
CA SER A 50 20.18 -9.37 6.38
C SER A 50 19.08 -9.15 7.43
N THR A 51 17.98 -8.51 7.04
CA THR A 51 16.77 -8.43 7.88
C THR A 51 16.16 -9.82 8.18
N THR A 52 16.58 -10.87 7.46
CA THR A 52 16.29 -12.27 7.74
C THR A 52 17.33 -12.97 8.61
N ALA A 53 18.20 -12.20 9.29
CA ALA A 53 19.26 -12.74 10.12
C ALA A 53 18.71 -13.75 11.14
N PRO A 54 19.47 -14.81 11.47
CA PRO A 54 18.84 -16.06 11.85
C PRO A 54 18.81 -16.14 13.38
N GLY A 55 17.63 -15.98 13.98
CA GLY A 55 17.42 -16.25 15.40
C GLY A 55 16.97 -15.07 16.25
N GLY A 56 16.82 -15.36 17.54
CA GLY A 56 16.31 -14.45 18.56
C GLY A 56 14.82 -14.12 18.47
N THR A 57 14.34 -13.33 19.43
CA THR A 57 12.92 -12.97 19.59
C THR A 57 12.65 -11.48 19.43
N ALA A 58 13.60 -10.74 18.85
CA ALA A 58 13.40 -9.33 18.51
C ALA A 58 12.23 -9.20 17.53
N THR A 59 11.32 -8.27 17.78
CA THR A 59 10.19 -7.98 16.88
C THR A 59 10.66 -7.25 15.62
N SER A 60 11.80 -6.57 15.68
CA SER A 60 12.50 -5.99 14.54
C SER A 60 13.99 -5.90 14.84
N LYS A 61 14.83 -6.04 13.81
CA LYS A 61 16.28 -5.98 13.95
C LYS A 61 16.94 -5.62 12.63
N THR A 62 18.07 -4.92 12.71
CA THR A 62 18.85 -4.51 11.55
C THR A 62 20.32 -4.42 11.93
N CYS A 63 21.18 -4.67 10.95
CA CYS A 63 22.60 -4.44 11.02
C CYS A 63 23.01 -3.75 9.72
N VAL A 64 23.96 -2.82 9.79
CA VAL A 64 24.59 -2.21 8.63
C VAL A 64 26.09 -2.20 8.90
N SER A 65 26.88 -2.73 7.96
CA SER A 65 28.33 -2.79 8.06
C SER A 65 28.93 -2.10 6.83
N GLU A 66 29.80 -1.14 7.06
CA GLU A 66 30.67 -0.59 6.03
C GLU A 66 31.85 -1.56 5.84
N ARG A 67 32.04 -2.04 4.62
CA ARG A 67 33.04 -3.07 4.33
C ARG A 67 34.43 -2.47 4.56
N LEU A 68 35.27 -3.17 5.31
CA LEU A 68 36.62 -2.75 5.74
C LEU A 68 37.61 -2.40 4.60
N ASP A 69 37.23 -2.60 3.34
CA ASP A 69 38.04 -2.39 2.13
C ASP A 69 37.49 -1.32 1.16
N ASP A 70 36.38 -0.63 1.48
CA ASP A 70 35.78 0.40 0.61
C ASP A 70 35.38 1.65 1.40
N THR A 71 35.36 2.79 0.72
CA THR A 71 35.27 4.15 1.26
C THR A 71 34.25 4.37 2.39
N ALA A 72 34.74 4.77 3.57
CA ALA A 72 33.90 5.15 4.71
C ALA A 72 32.95 6.31 4.36
N SER A 73 31.78 6.35 4.97
CA SER A 73 30.89 7.50 4.78
C SER A 73 31.36 8.69 5.63
N ILE A 74 31.27 9.90 5.07
CA ILE A 74 31.66 11.10 5.81
C ILE A 74 30.64 12.21 5.61
N PHE A 75 30.15 12.77 6.72
CA PHE A 75 29.42 14.02 6.72
C PHE A 75 30.31 15.17 6.24
N THR A 76 29.76 16.00 5.37
CA THR A 76 30.42 17.17 4.80
C THR A 76 29.63 18.44 5.04
N GLY A 77 30.29 19.60 4.89
CA GLY A 77 29.67 20.89 5.14
C GLY A 77 29.55 21.24 6.62
N GLY A 78 29.18 22.49 6.91
CA GLY A 78 28.97 22.96 8.28
C GLY A 78 27.54 22.78 8.80
N GLY A 79 26.64 22.24 7.96
CA GLY A 79 25.21 22.04 8.24
C GLY A 79 24.88 20.66 8.81
N SER A 80 25.71 19.63 8.57
CA SER A 80 25.55 18.30 9.15
C SER A 80 25.83 18.35 10.66
N LYS A 81 24.77 18.52 11.44
CA LYS A 81 24.76 18.70 12.89
C LYS A 81 23.47 18.11 13.45
N ASP A 82 23.55 17.48 14.62
CA ASP A 82 22.38 16.91 15.30
C ASP A 82 21.27 17.95 15.55
N GLY A 83 21.63 19.21 15.78
CA GLY A 83 20.67 20.29 16.01
C GLY A 83 19.96 20.84 14.76
N LEU A 84 20.27 20.33 13.56
CA LEU A 84 19.71 20.80 12.30
C LEU A 84 19.03 19.69 11.52
N ASP A 85 17.98 20.04 10.78
CA ASP A 85 17.14 19.09 10.06
C ASP A 85 17.91 18.34 8.96
N ILE A 86 17.44 17.13 8.59
CA ILE A 86 18.08 16.24 7.61
C ILE A 86 18.35 16.92 6.25
N PRO A 87 17.49 17.81 5.72
CA PRO A 87 17.80 18.53 4.48
C PRO A 87 19.06 19.41 4.54
N PHE A 88 19.59 19.72 5.72
CA PHE A 88 20.86 20.44 5.90
C PHE A 88 22.07 19.50 5.96
N TRP A 89 21.86 18.20 6.08
CA TRP A 89 22.91 17.21 6.13
C TRP A 89 23.40 16.90 4.72
N ALA A 90 24.72 16.81 4.59
CA ALA A 90 25.39 16.41 3.36
C ALA A 90 26.51 15.43 3.70
N GLY A 91 26.87 14.59 2.75
CA GLY A 91 27.89 13.57 2.91
C GLY A 91 28.57 13.19 1.60
N LYS A 92 29.60 12.36 1.70
CA LYS A 92 30.24 11.69 0.57
C LYS A 92 30.85 10.38 1.05
N GLU A 93 31.23 9.53 0.12
CA GLU A 93 32.15 8.43 0.37
C GLU A 93 33.60 8.97 0.39
N GLY A 94 34.40 8.58 1.38
CA GLY A 94 35.76 9.08 1.52
C GLY A 94 36.48 8.61 2.79
N SER A 95 37.43 9.43 3.24
CA SER A 95 38.22 9.13 4.44
C SER A 95 37.76 9.97 5.62
N VAL A 96 37.38 9.29 6.69
CA VAL A 96 37.09 9.84 8.02
C VAL A 96 38.36 9.77 8.88
N PRO A 97 38.59 10.70 9.83
CA PRO A 97 39.62 10.50 10.84
C PRO A 97 39.45 9.13 11.54
N ASP A 98 40.51 8.33 11.64
CA ASP A 98 40.44 6.95 12.15
C ASP A 98 39.66 6.82 13.48
N LYS A 99 39.81 7.80 14.39
CA LYS A 99 39.13 7.81 15.70
C LYS A 99 37.61 7.98 15.60
N ASP A 100 37.13 8.60 14.53
CA ASP A 100 35.71 8.90 14.30
C ASP A 100 35.09 7.86 13.34
N ASN A 101 35.90 6.93 12.81
CA ASN A 101 35.49 5.96 11.81
C ASN A 101 34.66 4.81 12.44
N LEU A 102 33.44 4.63 11.96
CA LEU A 102 32.47 3.61 12.33
C LEU A 102 32.54 2.45 11.33
N VAL A 103 32.37 1.22 11.81
CA VAL A 103 32.45 0.04 10.94
C VAL A 103 31.11 -0.67 10.86
N THR A 104 30.49 -0.97 11.99
CA THR A 104 29.16 -1.63 12.01
C THR A 104 28.23 -0.95 12.99
N ALA A 105 26.95 -0.88 12.64
CA ALA A 105 25.87 -0.43 13.51
C ALA A 105 24.74 -1.46 13.56
N PHE A 106 24.15 -1.63 14.74
CA PHE A 106 23.09 -2.58 15.04
C PHE A 106 21.92 -1.88 15.71
N ALA A 107 20.71 -2.33 15.42
CA ALA A 107 19.53 -1.99 16.20
C ALA A 107 18.57 -3.17 16.30
N ALA A 108 17.89 -3.29 17.44
CA ALA A 108 16.88 -4.30 17.68
C ALA A 108 15.75 -3.72 18.53
N ARG A 109 14.53 -4.17 18.27
CA ARG A 109 13.36 -3.86 19.07
C ARG A 109 12.78 -5.13 19.64
N TYR A 110 12.37 -5.08 20.90
CA TYR A 110 11.69 -6.18 21.57
C TYR A 110 10.38 -5.73 22.21
N THR A 111 9.45 -6.66 22.29
CA THR A 111 8.31 -6.59 23.19
C THR A 111 8.60 -7.48 24.40
N SER A 112 8.69 -6.89 25.60
CA SER A 112 8.93 -7.60 26.85
C SER A 112 7.82 -7.29 27.85
N GLY A 113 6.89 -8.23 28.04
CA GLY A 113 5.63 -7.93 28.75
C GLY A 113 4.83 -6.87 28.01
N THR A 114 4.58 -5.72 28.66
CA THR A 114 3.94 -4.54 28.05
C THR A 114 4.94 -3.53 27.49
N ASP A 115 6.22 -3.72 27.75
CA ASP A 115 7.26 -2.76 27.41
C ASP A 115 7.79 -2.99 26.00
N GLN A 116 8.04 -1.88 25.32
CA GLN A 116 8.73 -1.83 24.04
C GLN A 116 10.12 -1.31 24.31
N ILE A 117 11.13 -2.14 24.02
CA ILE A 117 12.52 -1.84 24.34
C ILE A 117 13.31 -1.77 23.06
N LEU A 118 14.07 -0.71 22.91
CA LEU A 118 14.98 -0.46 21.81
C LEU A 118 16.39 -0.76 22.26
N TYR A 119 17.13 -1.54 21.49
CA TYR A 119 18.54 -1.81 21.66
C TYR A 119 19.30 -1.28 20.46
N PHE A 120 20.51 -0.79 20.70
CA PHE A 120 21.39 -0.22 19.70
C PHE A 120 22.82 -0.58 20.04
N GLY A 121 23.66 -0.71 19.04
CA GLY A 121 25.07 -0.95 19.25
C GLY A 121 25.87 -0.69 17.99
N GLY A 122 27.18 -0.81 18.10
CA GLY A 122 28.06 -0.66 16.97
C GLY A 122 29.52 -0.71 17.38
N ASP A 123 30.38 -0.63 16.38
CA ASP A 123 31.81 -0.70 16.55
C ASP A 123 32.57 0.38 15.78
N ARG A 124 33.75 0.70 16.31
CA ARG A 124 34.64 1.74 15.80
C ARG A 124 35.92 1.14 15.25
N PHE A 125 36.48 1.79 14.24
CA PHE A 125 37.75 1.38 13.64
C PHE A 125 38.96 1.64 14.55
N ALA A 126 38.97 2.73 15.32
CA ALA A 126 40.06 3.06 16.22
C ALA A 126 39.58 3.62 17.57
N THR A 127 40.25 3.22 18.65
CA THR A 127 39.86 3.55 20.04
C THR A 127 40.72 4.65 20.66
N ASN A 128 41.68 5.20 19.93
CA ASN A 128 42.57 6.24 20.43
C ASN A 128 41.91 7.63 20.44
N GLY A 129 41.90 8.25 21.63
CA GLY A 129 41.40 9.60 21.83
C GLY A 129 39.89 9.67 22.08
N ASP A 130 39.40 10.90 22.27
CA ASP A 130 38.00 11.14 22.59
C ASP A 130 37.11 10.92 21.37
N ALA A 131 35.93 10.34 21.63
CA ALA A 131 34.91 10.10 20.64
C ALA A 131 33.52 10.37 21.20
N GLN A 132 32.62 10.75 20.30
CA GLN A 132 31.24 11.05 20.63
C GLN A 132 30.39 10.31 19.62
N ILE A 133 29.63 9.34 20.11
CA ILE A 133 28.77 8.48 19.31
C ILE A 133 27.33 8.92 19.54
N GLY A 134 26.57 9.02 18.46
CA GLY A 134 25.13 9.17 18.48
C GLY A 134 24.42 8.01 17.81
N PHE A 135 23.20 7.74 18.25
CA PHE A 135 22.26 6.85 17.58
C PHE A 135 20.96 7.60 17.37
N TRP A 136 20.65 7.86 16.12
CA TRP A 136 19.37 8.38 15.69
C TRP A 136 18.41 7.25 15.39
N PHE A 137 17.17 7.42 15.84
CA PHE A 137 16.01 6.63 15.45
C PHE A 137 14.97 7.57 14.88
N PHE A 138 14.77 7.47 13.57
CA PHE A 138 13.93 8.38 12.79
C PHE A 138 12.60 7.73 12.49
N GLN A 139 11.52 8.48 12.68
CA GLN A 139 10.20 8.07 12.22
C GLN A 139 10.10 8.08 10.68
N ASP A 140 10.84 8.97 10.02
CA ASP A 140 10.96 9.04 8.55
C ASP A 140 12.05 8.11 8.03
N ASN A 141 11.96 7.68 6.77
CA ASN A 141 12.99 6.88 6.11
C ASN A 141 14.16 7.78 5.65
N VAL A 142 15.06 8.09 6.58
CA VAL A 142 16.29 8.84 6.29
C VAL A 142 17.26 7.98 5.50
N GLN A 143 17.69 8.46 4.33
CA GLN A 143 18.62 7.75 3.44
C GLN A 143 19.70 8.69 2.88
N PHE A 144 20.94 8.21 2.84
CA PHE A 144 22.03 8.89 2.17
C PHE A 144 22.10 8.48 0.69
N ASN A 145 22.18 9.45 -0.21
CA ASN A 145 22.43 9.19 -1.64
C ASN A 145 23.89 9.52 -1.99
N PRO A 146 24.76 8.52 -2.20
CA PRO A 146 26.17 8.76 -2.50
C PRO A 146 26.40 9.43 -3.87
N SER A 147 25.44 9.33 -4.81
CA SER A 147 25.56 9.97 -6.13
C SER A 147 25.36 11.47 -6.09
N THR A 148 24.56 11.98 -5.16
CA THR A 148 24.27 13.41 -5.00
C THR A 148 24.97 14.03 -3.78
N GLY A 149 25.40 13.21 -2.83
CA GLY A 149 25.99 13.65 -1.56
C GLY A 149 24.96 14.25 -0.59
N THR A 150 23.68 13.95 -0.77
CA THR A 150 22.57 14.52 0.00
C THR A 150 21.82 13.44 0.78
N PHE A 151 21.16 13.83 1.86
CA PHE A 151 20.20 13.00 2.58
C PHE A 151 18.76 13.27 2.11
N SER A 152 17.92 12.23 2.13
CA SER A 152 16.46 12.34 2.02
C SER A 152 15.79 12.05 3.36
N GLY A 153 14.53 12.45 3.51
CA GLY A 153 13.78 12.38 4.76
C GLY A 153 13.88 13.68 5.56
N ASN A 154 13.11 13.78 6.64
CA ASN A 154 13.13 14.89 7.58
C ASN A 154 12.98 14.36 9.00
N HIS A 155 13.49 15.11 9.96
CA HIS A 155 13.19 14.82 11.34
C HIS A 155 11.69 14.95 11.63
N GLN A 156 11.22 14.20 12.61
CA GLN A 156 9.87 14.27 13.15
C GLN A 156 9.91 14.55 14.66
N VAL A 157 8.84 15.17 15.16
CA VAL A 157 8.60 15.16 16.61
C VAL A 157 8.49 13.70 17.06
N ASN A 158 9.12 13.37 18.19
CA ASN A 158 9.32 12.01 18.71
C ASN A 158 10.46 11.18 18.07
N ASP A 159 11.25 11.74 17.15
CA ASP A 159 12.55 11.17 16.83
C ASP A 159 13.44 11.13 18.09
N ILE A 160 14.28 10.11 18.19
CA ILE A 160 15.16 9.89 19.34
C ILE A 160 16.62 10.01 18.90
N LEU A 161 17.39 10.82 19.62
CA LEU A 161 18.84 10.87 19.55
C LEU A 161 19.44 10.35 20.86
N ILE A 162 20.22 9.29 20.79
CA ILE A 162 20.91 8.72 21.95
C ILE A 162 22.39 9.02 21.84
N LEU A 163 22.96 9.67 22.86
CA LEU A 163 24.32 10.16 22.88
C LEU A 163 25.17 9.44 23.92
N SER A 164 26.31 8.92 23.46
CA SER A 164 27.32 8.29 24.29
C SER A 164 28.66 8.97 24.06
N ASN A 165 29.26 9.52 25.12
CA ASN A 165 30.55 10.19 25.02
C ASN A 165 31.66 9.35 25.66
N PHE A 166 32.77 9.23 24.94
CA PHE A 166 34.03 8.67 25.42
C PHE A 166 35.03 9.81 25.62
N THR A 167 35.54 9.94 26.86
CA THR A 167 36.55 10.95 27.18
C THR A 167 37.78 10.31 27.82
N GLN A 168 38.89 11.05 27.82
CA GLN A 168 40.14 10.68 28.49
C GLN A 168 40.70 9.33 28.02
N GLY A 169 40.62 9.05 26.71
CA GLY A 169 41.22 7.85 26.13
C GLY A 169 40.35 6.60 26.20
N GLY A 170 39.02 6.75 26.18
CA GLY A 170 38.08 5.63 25.96
C GLY A 170 37.21 5.25 27.15
N THR A 171 37.16 6.03 28.23
CA THR A 171 36.21 5.71 29.30
C THR A 171 34.80 6.14 28.87
N LEU A 172 33.81 5.25 28.96
CA LEU A 172 32.41 5.64 28.80
C LEU A 172 32.12 6.70 29.87
N THR A 173 31.59 7.86 29.49
CA THR A 173 31.40 8.97 30.46
C THR A 173 29.96 9.31 30.75
N ASN A 174 29.06 9.08 29.79
CA ASN A 174 27.62 9.16 30.00
C ASN A 174 26.86 8.50 28.85
N ILE A 175 25.57 8.24 29.11
CA ILE A 175 24.57 7.95 28.10
C ILE A 175 23.38 8.90 28.31
N GLN A 176 22.83 9.44 27.22
CA GLN A 176 21.70 10.37 27.26
C GLN A 176 20.78 10.13 26.08
N ALA A 177 19.48 9.96 26.32
CA ALA A 177 18.46 9.96 25.28
C ALA A 177 17.76 11.33 25.23
N LEU A 178 17.77 11.93 24.04
CA LEU A 178 17.12 13.18 23.69
C LEU A 178 15.93 12.87 22.78
N LEU A 179 14.79 13.48 23.08
CA LEU A 179 13.59 13.41 22.26
C LEU A 179 13.41 14.72 21.50
N VAL A 180 13.17 14.65 20.20
CA VAL A 180 12.80 15.82 19.39
C VAL A 180 11.39 16.27 19.78
N THR A 181 11.27 17.52 20.22
CA THR A 181 10.01 18.11 20.71
C THR A 181 9.42 19.15 19.78
N ALA A 182 10.25 19.79 18.96
CA ALA A 182 9.83 20.73 17.93
C ALA A 182 10.92 20.88 16.87
N ILE A 183 10.50 21.23 15.66
CA ILE A 183 11.37 21.56 14.53
C ILE A 183 10.94 22.95 14.06
N SER A 184 11.87 23.90 14.03
CA SER A 184 11.57 25.27 13.59
C SER A 184 11.42 25.34 12.07
N ALA A 185 10.81 26.42 11.57
CA ALA A 185 10.74 26.65 10.12
C ALA A 185 12.13 26.85 9.46
N SER A 186 13.17 27.17 10.25
CA SER A 186 14.57 27.24 9.80
C SER A 186 15.28 25.88 9.88
N GLY A 187 14.61 24.83 10.36
CA GLY A 187 15.18 23.49 10.51
C GLY A 187 15.99 23.29 11.80
N ASP A 188 15.82 24.14 12.82
CA ASP A 188 16.46 23.94 14.12
C ASP A 188 15.62 22.98 14.98
N LEU A 189 16.29 21.99 15.57
CA LEU A 189 15.66 21.00 16.44
C LEU A 189 15.68 21.44 17.90
N SER A 190 14.56 21.24 18.59
CA SER A 190 14.44 21.41 20.03
C SER A 190 14.35 20.05 20.72
N PHE A 191 15.20 19.83 21.73
CA PHE A 191 15.31 18.56 22.42
C PHE A 191 14.86 18.63 23.88
N THR A 192 14.31 17.54 24.38
CA THR A 192 14.17 17.26 25.82
C THR A 192 14.94 16.00 26.16
N THR A 193 15.69 16.01 27.26
CA THR A 193 16.29 14.78 27.79
C THR A 193 15.22 13.92 28.44
N ILE A 194 15.01 12.72 27.91
CA ILE A 194 14.02 11.77 28.45
C ILE A 194 14.66 10.78 29.43
N ALA A 195 15.93 10.45 29.21
CA ALA A 195 16.69 9.58 30.10
C ALA A 195 18.18 9.91 30.05
N SER A 196 18.87 9.70 31.15
CA SER A 196 20.33 9.77 31.19
C SER A 196 20.88 8.92 32.32
N ALA A 197 22.13 8.48 32.14
CA ALA A 197 22.93 7.90 33.19
C ALA A 197 24.36 8.43 33.10
N SER A 198 24.94 8.74 34.25
CA SER A 198 26.37 8.99 34.36
C SER A 198 27.10 7.65 34.29
N ALA A 199 28.13 7.55 33.46
CA ALA A 199 28.80 6.27 33.28
C ALA A 199 29.84 6.00 34.36
N GLY A 200 30.02 4.72 34.69
CA GLY A 200 31.25 4.18 35.27
C GLY A 200 32.28 3.94 34.17
N THR A 201 33.32 3.14 34.44
CA THR A 201 34.42 2.96 33.46
C THR A 201 33.96 2.32 32.14
N THR A 202 33.04 1.34 32.20
CA THR A 202 32.65 0.50 31.06
C THR A 202 31.13 0.22 30.99
N PHE A 203 30.35 0.74 31.95
CA PHE A 203 28.91 0.50 32.06
C PHE A 203 28.19 1.70 32.69
N ALA A 204 26.99 1.99 32.22
CA ALA A 204 26.15 3.09 32.68
C ALA A 204 24.67 2.68 32.65
N CYS A 205 23.95 2.78 33.77
CA CYS A 205 22.50 2.58 33.83
C CYS A 205 21.87 3.60 34.77
N ASN A 206 20.67 4.06 34.45
CA ASN A 206 19.91 4.89 35.39
C ASN A 206 19.22 4.00 36.45
N GLY A 207 18.81 4.61 37.57
CA GLY A 207 18.19 3.87 38.68
C GLY A 207 16.94 3.06 38.28
N PRO A 208 16.05 3.59 37.43
CA PRO A 208 14.90 2.85 36.90
C PRO A 208 15.21 1.81 35.81
N ASP A 209 16.46 1.72 35.35
CA ASP A 209 16.88 0.79 34.30
C ASP A 209 16.13 0.98 32.97
N THR A 210 15.78 2.23 32.66
CA THR A 210 15.10 2.61 31.42
C THR A 210 16.08 3.01 30.33
N ILE A 211 17.33 3.33 30.70
CA ILE A 211 18.43 3.54 29.75
C ILE A 211 19.71 2.96 30.33
N CYS A 212 20.40 2.19 29.49
CA CYS A 212 21.63 1.53 29.84
C CYS A 212 22.59 1.51 28.65
N ALA A 213 23.88 1.45 28.93
CA ALA A 213 24.92 1.31 27.92
C ALA A 213 26.17 0.63 28.49
N ALA A 214 26.86 -0.13 27.64
CA ALA A 214 28.11 -0.80 27.95
C ALA A 214 29.13 -0.61 26.84
N THR A 215 30.39 -0.79 27.20
CA THR A 215 31.50 -0.93 26.27
C THR A 215 32.44 -2.01 26.76
N ASN A 216 33.13 -2.69 25.85
CA ASN A 216 33.98 -3.81 26.20
C ASN A 216 35.20 -3.37 27.02
N ALA A 217 35.33 -3.90 28.24
CA ALA A 217 36.43 -3.58 29.16
C ALA A 217 37.78 -4.17 28.72
N GLY A 218 37.72 -5.32 28.04
CA GLY A 218 38.86 -6.09 27.55
C GLY A 218 38.68 -6.46 26.08
N THR A 219 39.63 -7.18 25.51
CA THR A 219 39.45 -7.77 24.18
C THR A 219 38.38 -8.86 24.22
N THR A 220 37.39 -8.78 23.33
CA THR A 220 36.27 -9.73 23.23
C THR A 220 36.04 -10.15 21.77
N PRO A 221 35.44 -11.31 21.45
CA PRO A 221 35.12 -11.67 20.07
C PRO A 221 34.23 -10.63 19.38
N SER A 222 34.39 -10.43 18.08
CA SER A 222 33.51 -9.57 17.28
C SER A 222 32.45 -10.36 16.53
N LEU A 223 31.37 -9.68 16.14
CA LEU A 223 30.32 -10.28 15.31
C LEU A 223 30.82 -10.62 13.91
N ASP A 224 31.49 -9.67 13.25
CA ASP A 224 32.16 -9.93 11.99
C ASP A 224 33.51 -10.64 12.27
N PRO A 225 33.70 -11.88 11.81
CA PRO A 225 34.98 -12.58 11.94
C PRO A 225 36.14 -11.89 11.22
N ASN A 226 35.84 -10.95 10.30
CA ASN A 226 36.82 -10.17 9.56
C ASN A 226 37.09 -8.78 10.14
N TYR A 227 36.41 -8.38 11.22
CA TYR A 227 36.66 -7.11 11.88
C TYR A 227 38.15 -6.90 12.12
N LYS A 228 38.64 -5.72 11.72
CA LYS A 228 40.02 -5.29 11.91
C LYS A 228 40.04 -3.84 12.36
N ASP A 229 40.59 -3.63 13.54
CA ASP A 229 40.84 -2.31 14.11
C ASP A 229 42.14 -1.71 13.57
N LYS A 230 42.35 -0.42 13.87
CA LYS A 230 43.58 0.28 13.51
C LYS A 230 44.82 -0.26 14.24
N ALA A 231 44.68 -0.77 15.46
CA ALA A 231 45.82 -1.24 16.25
C ALA A 231 46.31 -2.64 15.83
N ASN A 232 45.69 -3.26 14.82
CA ASN A 232 46.00 -4.61 14.33
C ASN A 232 45.87 -5.67 15.44
N THR A 233 44.85 -5.53 16.27
CA THR A 233 44.37 -6.59 17.15
C THR A 233 43.98 -7.80 16.28
N PRO A 234 44.09 -9.06 16.77
CA PRO A 234 43.72 -10.23 15.97
C PRO A 234 42.33 -10.09 15.33
N ALA A 235 42.23 -10.42 14.04
CA ALA A 235 40.99 -10.32 13.30
C ALA A 235 39.86 -11.12 14.00
N GLY A 236 38.65 -10.57 13.97
CA GLY A 236 37.51 -11.19 14.65
C GLY A 236 37.45 -10.89 16.16
N THR A 237 38.12 -9.82 16.62
CA THR A 237 38.05 -9.37 18.02
C THR A 237 37.96 -7.86 18.15
N TYR A 238 37.14 -7.38 19.08
CA TYR A 238 37.06 -5.98 19.48
C TYR A 238 38.12 -5.68 20.56
N PRO A 239 39.07 -4.74 20.35
CA PRO A 239 39.95 -4.28 21.44
C PRO A 239 39.15 -3.44 22.45
N PRO A 240 39.68 -3.20 23.67
CA PRO A 240 38.96 -2.43 24.69
C PRO A 240 38.38 -1.13 24.13
N VAL A 241 37.11 -0.88 24.42
CA VAL A 241 36.35 0.31 24.02
C VAL A 241 36.07 0.43 22.50
N ALA A 242 36.23 -0.64 21.73
CA ALA A 242 35.87 -0.63 20.31
C ALA A 242 34.40 -0.95 20.06
N PHE A 243 33.78 -1.72 20.95
CA PHE A 243 32.39 -2.12 20.88
C PHE A 243 31.56 -1.32 21.88
N PHE A 244 30.38 -0.91 21.45
CA PHE A 244 29.42 -0.19 22.25
C PHE A 244 28.02 -0.75 22.02
N GLU A 245 27.25 -0.78 23.09
CA GLU A 245 25.85 -1.15 23.03
C GLU A 245 25.05 -0.42 24.10
N GLY A 246 23.74 -0.40 23.93
CA GLY A 246 22.83 0.13 24.90
C GLY A 246 21.39 -0.22 24.58
N GLY A 247 20.52 0.24 25.47
CA GLY A 247 19.10 0.09 25.32
C GLY A 247 18.32 1.22 25.97
N LEU A 248 17.09 1.38 25.52
CA LEU A 248 16.13 2.38 25.94
C LEU A 248 14.73 1.75 26.03
N ASN A 249 14.08 1.82 27.19
CA ASN A 249 12.68 1.43 27.35
C ASN A 249 11.78 2.54 26.79
N LEU A 250 11.21 2.33 25.60
CA LEU A 250 10.34 3.30 24.92
C LEU A 250 9.01 3.49 25.66
N SER A 251 8.47 2.41 26.24
CA SER A 251 7.21 2.47 26.99
C SER A 251 7.29 3.38 28.20
N ALA A 252 8.45 3.49 28.85
CA ALA A 252 8.68 4.41 29.96
C ALA A 252 8.50 5.90 29.58
N PHE A 253 8.51 6.22 28.28
CA PHE A 253 8.40 7.59 27.76
C PHE A 253 7.20 7.79 26.84
N ASN A 254 6.22 6.87 26.84
CA ASN A 254 5.08 6.85 25.91
C ASN A 254 5.45 6.74 24.42
N LEU A 255 6.63 6.19 24.13
CA LEU A 255 7.13 5.98 22.77
C LEU A 255 6.95 4.54 22.30
N GLY A 256 6.35 3.68 23.13
CA GLY A 256 6.12 2.27 22.78
C GLY A 256 5.20 2.08 21.57
N GLY A 257 4.33 3.03 21.25
CA GLY A 257 3.51 2.99 20.04
C GLY A 257 4.26 3.45 18.77
N GLU A 258 5.36 4.19 18.92
CA GLU A 258 6.05 4.80 17.79
C GLU A 258 6.79 3.75 16.95
N CYS A 259 7.01 4.05 15.69
CA CYS A 259 7.82 3.25 14.76
C CYS A 259 8.99 4.10 14.28
N PHE A 260 10.10 3.45 13.93
CA PHE A 260 11.29 4.13 13.45
C PHE A 260 11.70 3.52 12.11
N ALA A 261 11.31 4.18 11.02
CA ALA A 261 11.54 3.69 9.66
C ALA A 261 13.03 3.48 9.35
N SER A 262 13.89 4.33 9.90
CA SER A 262 15.34 4.16 9.81
C SER A 262 16.06 4.47 11.12
N PHE A 263 17.32 4.04 11.20
CA PHE A 263 18.24 4.36 12.27
C PHE A 263 19.60 4.75 11.68
N LEU A 264 20.39 5.50 12.44
CA LEU A 264 21.74 5.91 12.03
C LEU A 264 22.63 6.08 13.26
N MET A 265 23.75 5.38 13.27
CA MET A 265 24.85 5.65 14.18
C MET A 265 25.71 6.77 13.57
N GLU A 266 26.14 7.75 14.37
CA GLU A 266 26.99 8.86 13.94
C GLU A 266 28.18 9.07 14.87
N THR A 267 29.21 9.75 14.36
CA THR A 267 30.23 10.39 15.20
C THR A 267 30.30 11.89 15.00
N ARG A 268 30.73 12.62 16.03
CA ARG A 268 30.87 14.08 15.98
C ARG A 268 32.16 14.61 16.58
N SER A 269 32.47 15.86 16.23
CA SER A 269 33.72 16.53 16.61
C SER A 269 33.85 16.96 18.08
N SER A 270 32.76 16.96 18.85
CA SER A 270 32.78 17.26 20.30
C SER A 270 31.49 16.76 20.97
N GLN A 271 31.39 16.87 22.29
CA GLN A 271 30.17 16.52 23.06
C GLN A 271 28.96 17.42 22.78
N SER A 272 29.15 18.55 22.06
CA SER A 272 28.05 19.46 21.73
C SER A 272 27.17 18.91 20.61
N ILE A 273 25.86 18.98 20.78
CA ILE A 273 24.87 18.69 19.71
C ILE A 273 24.97 19.66 18.52
N THR A 274 25.66 20.79 18.68
CA THR A 274 25.92 21.75 17.60
C THR A 274 27.24 21.47 16.87
N ALA A 275 27.95 20.42 17.26
CA ALA A 275 29.22 20.03 16.64
C ALA A 275 28.98 19.46 15.24
N VAL A 276 29.98 19.62 14.38
CA VAL A 276 29.92 19.05 13.03
C VAL A 276 30.08 17.53 13.14
N LEU A 277 29.16 16.81 12.50
CA LEU A 277 29.17 15.36 12.36
C LEU A 277 30.35 14.88 11.50
N LYS A 278 30.72 13.61 11.62
CA LYS A 278 31.92 13.00 11.03
C LYS A 278 31.54 11.77 10.22
N ASP A 279 31.33 10.63 10.85
CA ASP A 279 30.94 9.39 10.18
C ASP A 279 29.46 9.08 10.43
N PHE A 280 28.89 8.21 9.60
CA PHE A 280 27.60 7.59 9.85
C PHE A 280 27.51 6.15 9.33
N VAL A 281 26.80 5.30 10.06
CA VAL A 281 26.41 3.96 9.57
C VAL A 281 24.96 3.74 9.94
N GLY A 282 24.10 3.52 8.94
CA GLY A 282 22.65 3.49 9.17
C GLY A 282 21.86 2.94 8.01
N GLY A 283 20.59 2.64 8.27
CA GLY A 283 19.70 2.06 7.28
C GLY A 283 18.27 1.90 7.78
N ALA A 284 17.46 1.16 7.02
CA ALA A 284 16.09 0.87 7.41
C ALA A 284 16.04 0.01 8.69
N PHE A 285 15.01 0.23 9.51
CA PHE A 285 14.83 -0.48 10.77
C PHE A 285 13.43 -1.06 10.96
N GLN A 286 12.47 -0.27 11.45
CA GLN A 286 11.13 -0.72 11.78
C GLN A 286 10.10 0.34 11.36
N PRO A 287 9.76 0.40 10.06
CA PRO A 287 8.73 1.31 9.60
C PRO A 287 7.36 0.96 10.21
N CYS A 288 6.46 1.93 10.22
CA CYS A 288 5.08 1.64 10.58
C CYS A 288 4.43 0.73 9.53
N GLN A 289 3.36 0.05 9.91
CA GLN A 289 2.59 -0.79 8.99
C GLN A 289 1.24 -0.17 8.72
N ALA A 290 0.81 -0.23 7.46
CA ALA A 290 -0.51 0.17 7.03
C ALA A 290 -1.25 -1.03 6.44
N GLY A 291 -2.54 -1.15 6.75
CA GLY A 291 -3.47 -2.06 6.09
C GLY A 291 -4.37 -1.29 5.13
N ILE A 292 -4.69 -1.87 3.98
CA ILE A 292 -5.65 -1.32 3.02
C ILE A 292 -6.83 -2.27 2.87
N VAL A 293 -8.04 -1.73 2.94
CA VAL A 293 -9.30 -2.39 2.57
C VAL A 293 -9.97 -1.54 1.52
N THR A 294 -10.45 -2.16 0.45
CA THR A 294 -11.14 -1.47 -0.63
C THR A 294 -12.61 -1.87 -0.68
N HIS A 295 -13.42 -1.08 -1.38
CA HIS A 295 -14.84 -1.30 -1.53
C HIS A 295 -15.39 -0.58 -2.76
N VAL A 296 -16.04 -1.30 -3.65
CA VAL A 296 -16.82 -0.70 -4.74
C VAL A 296 -18.09 -0.09 -4.17
N ARG A 297 -18.32 1.21 -4.40
CA ARG A 297 -19.44 1.98 -3.85
C ARG A 297 -20.30 2.56 -4.95
N ALA A 298 -21.62 2.47 -4.79
CA ALA A 298 -22.56 3.21 -5.62
C ALA A 298 -22.54 4.70 -5.24
N ASP A 299 -22.39 5.60 -6.21
CA ASP A 299 -22.30 7.04 -5.94
C ASP A 299 -23.56 7.62 -5.31
N SER A 300 -24.72 7.04 -5.64
CA SER A 300 -26.02 7.57 -5.25
C SER A 300 -26.32 7.47 -3.75
N ASN A 301 -25.78 6.45 -3.08
CA ASN A 301 -26.16 6.09 -1.71
C ASN A 301 -25.05 5.41 -0.90
N ASN A 302 -23.84 5.31 -1.45
CA ASN A 302 -22.69 4.63 -0.85
C ASN A 302 -22.94 3.15 -0.51
N ALA A 303 -23.84 2.48 -1.26
CA ALA A 303 -24.06 1.04 -1.09
C ALA A 303 -22.81 0.26 -1.51
N ASP A 304 -22.46 -0.78 -0.73
CA ASP A 304 -21.40 -1.72 -1.07
C ASP A 304 -21.81 -2.61 -2.25
N LEU A 305 -21.06 -2.51 -3.34
CA LEU A 305 -21.21 -3.32 -4.55
C LEU A 305 -20.06 -4.33 -4.71
N THR A 306 -19.13 -4.42 -3.76
CA THR A 306 -18.05 -5.41 -3.79
C THR A 306 -18.64 -6.82 -3.84
N ASN A 307 -18.16 -7.64 -4.78
CA ASN A 307 -18.66 -8.98 -5.08
C ASN A 307 -20.12 -9.06 -5.56
N ASN A 308 -20.74 -7.95 -5.97
CA ASN A 308 -22.13 -7.94 -6.45
C ASN A 308 -22.22 -8.43 -7.90
N ASN A 309 -22.99 -9.47 -8.15
CA ASN A 309 -23.16 -10.07 -9.49
C ASN A 309 -24.33 -9.51 -10.31
N ASN A 310 -25.03 -8.48 -9.81
CA ASN A 310 -26.24 -7.94 -10.42
C ASN A 310 -26.41 -6.45 -10.14
N VAL A 311 -25.40 -5.66 -10.47
CA VAL A 311 -25.45 -4.19 -10.42
C VAL A 311 -26.34 -3.69 -11.55
N ALA A 312 -27.36 -2.89 -11.26
CA ALA A 312 -28.26 -2.36 -12.29
C ALA A 312 -27.53 -1.36 -13.21
N PHE A 313 -27.88 -1.34 -14.51
CA PHE A 313 -27.42 -0.31 -15.43
C PHE A 313 -28.48 0.79 -15.60
N PRO A 314 -28.09 2.08 -15.70
CA PRO A 314 -26.77 2.64 -15.44
C PRO A 314 -26.58 2.97 -13.95
N THR A 315 -25.54 2.41 -13.31
CA THR A 315 -25.13 2.80 -11.95
C THR A 315 -23.76 3.46 -11.99
N PRO A 316 -23.66 4.77 -11.70
CA PRO A 316 -22.40 5.41 -11.38
C PRO A 316 -21.82 4.87 -10.07
N LEU A 317 -20.54 4.52 -10.09
CA LEU A 317 -19.81 3.92 -8.98
C LEU A 317 -18.36 4.40 -8.94
N HIS A 318 -17.73 4.23 -7.79
CA HIS A 318 -16.30 4.43 -7.56
C HIS A 318 -15.77 3.31 -6.65
N ASP A 319 -14.45 3.18 -6.55
CA ASP A 319 -13.82 2.38 -5.52
C ASP A 319 -13.36 3.27 -4.35
N GLN A 320 -13.52 2.75 -3.13
CA GLN A 320 -13.17 3.40 -1.88
C GLN A 320 -12.06 2.62 -1.20
N ALA A 321 -10.90 3.23 -1.00
CA ALA A 321 -9.82 2.66 -0.19
C ALA A 321 -9.80 3.26 1.21
N LEU A 322 -9.83 2.40 2.23
CA LEU A 322 -9.61 2.73 3.63
C LEU A 322 -8.23 2.21 4.05
N VAL A 323 -7.33 3.13 4.37
CA VAL A 323 -5.96 2.84 4.81
C VAL A 323 -5.87 3.07 6.32
N THR A 324 -5.58 2.00 7.07
CA THR A 324 -5.46 2.01 8.53
C THR A 324 -3.99 1.93 8.93
N GLY A 325 -3.54 2.89 9.74
CA GLY A 325 -2.16 2.95 10.24
C GLY A 325 -1.92 2.18 11.54
N THR A 326 -0.74 2.37 12.11
CA THR A 326 -0.32 1.78 13.39
C THR A 326 -1.04 2.50 14.54
N PRO A 327 -1.53 1.78 15.59
CA PRO A 327 -2.04 2.41 16.81
C PRO A 327 -1.07 3.41 17.43
N GLY A 328 -1.59 4.53 17.91
CA GLY A 328 -0.81 5.59 18.58
C GLY A 328 -0.03 6.50 17.63
N VAL A 329 0.10 6.14 16.36
CA VAL A 329 0.86 6.90 15.35
C VAL A 329 -0.08 7.71 14.47
N ALA A 330 0.36 8.89 14.01
CA ALA A 330 -0.44 9.74 13.13
C ALA A 330 -0.97 8.96 11.90
N THR A 331 -2.20 9.27 11.47
CA THR A 331 -2.88 8.59 10.35
C THR A 331 -2.03 8.56 9.08
N PRO A 332 -2.12 7.49 8.25
CA PRO A 332 -1.50 7.44 6.93
C PRO A 332 -1.91 8.61 6.03
N THR A 333 -0.96 9.12 5.28
CA THR A 333 -1.11 10.22 4.31
C THR A 333 -0.62 9.80 2.93
N GLY A 334 -0.71 10.66 1.91
CA GLY A 334 -0.26 10.34 0.56
C GLY A 334 -1.40 9.92 -0.35
N THR A 335 -1.16 8.94 -1.22
CA THR A 335 -2.10 8.58 -2.29
C THR A 335 -2.35 7.07 -2.38
N VAL A 336 -3.48 6.72 -2.98
CA VAL A 336 -3.86 5.36 -3.34
C VAL A 336 -3.94 5.28 -4.86
N THR A 337 -3.36 4.23 -5.44
CA THR A 337 -3.52 3.89 -6.86
C THR A 337 -4.63 2.86 -7.00
N PHE A 338 -5.63 3.15 -7.83
CA PHE A 338 -6.74 2.26 -8.17
C PHE A 338 -6.54 1.74 -9.59
N GLU A 339 -6.84 0.47 -9.84
CA GLU A 339 -6.91 -0.07 -11.21
C GLU A 339 -8.27 -0.72 -11.46
N PHE A 340 -8.81 -0.46 -12.64
CA PHE A 340 -10.10 -0.95 -13.09
C PHE A 340 -9.94 -1.91 -14.27
N PHE A 341 -10.72 -2.99 -14.29
CA PHE A 341 -10.63 -4.06 -15.27
C PHE A 341 -12.01 -4.49 -15.77
N ASP A 342 -12.09 -4.89 -17.04
CA ASP A 342 -13.28 -5.52 -17.66
C ASP A 342 -13.27 -7.05 -17.48
N ASN A 343 -12.97 -7.53 -16.28
CA ASN A 343 -13.03 -8.94 -15.88
C ASN A 343 -13.32 -9.06 -14.37
N LEU A 344 -13.42 -10.29 -13.84
CA LEU A 344 -13.73 -10.55 -12.42
C LEU A 344 -12.51 -10.88 -11.56
N ASN A 345 -11.30 -10.84 -12.11
CA ASN A 345 -10.10 -11.38 -11.46
C ASN A 345 -8.91 -10.41 -11.47
N CYS A 346 -9.14 -9.15 -11.84
CA CYS A 346 -8.11 -8.12 -11.95
C CYS A 346 -6.94 -8.57 -12.85
N ASP A 347 -7.23 -9.39 -13.88
CA ASP A 347 -6.22 -9.85 -14.82
C ASP A 347 -5.77 -8.67 -15.70
N PRO A 348 -4.46 -8.34 -15.72
CA PRO A 348 -3.92 -7.25 -16.53
C PRO A 348 -4.25 -7.34 -18.03
N ALA A 349 -4.62 -8.50 -18.55
CA ALA A 349 -5.06 -8.67 -19.94
C ALA A 349 -6.33 -7.85 -20.29
N ASN A 350 -7.14 -7.46 -19.30
CA ASN A 350 -8.32 -6.60 -19.51
C ASN A 350 -8.25 -5.33 -18.64
N PHE A 351 -7.04 -4.79 -18.47
CA PHE A 351 -6.83 -3.50 -17.82
C PHE A 351 -7.50 -2.38 -18.62
N VAL A 352 -8.26 -1.54 -17.93
CA VAL A 352 -8.99 -0.42 -18.53
C VAL A 352 -8.36 0.91 -18.16
N ALA A 353 -8.11 1.13 -16.86
CA ALA A 353 -7.63 2.41 -16.36
C ALA A 353 -6.86 2.26 -15.05
N GLN A 354 -5.89 3.16 -14.86
CA GLN A 354 -5.22 3.39 -13.58
C GLN A 354 -5.54 4.82 -13.14
N GLU A 355 -6.01 4.95 -11.91
CA GLU A 355 -6.51 6.18 -11.32
C GLU A 355 -5.80 6.41 -9.98
N SER A 356 -5.80 7.65 -9.49
CA SER A 356 -5.14 8.00 -8.22
C SER A 356 -6.09 8.83 -7.35
N GLY A 357 -6.16 8.49 -6.06
CA GLY A 357 -6.90 9.24 -5.05
C GLY A 357 -5.98 9.70 -3.93
N THR A 358 -6.25 10.88 -3.36
CA THR A 358 -5.51 11.41 -2.22
C THR A 358 -6.19 10.99 -0.92
N LEU A 359 -5.40 10.54 0.06
CA LEU A 359 -5.91 10.17 1.37
C LEU A 359 -6.36 11.39 2.17
N SER A 360 -7.54 11.26 2.78
CA SER A 360 -8.10 12.21 3.75
C SER A 360 -8.42 11.47 5.05
N GLN A 361 -8.02 12.01 6.20
CA GLN A 361 -8.30 11.38 7.50
C GLN A 361 -9.82 11.33 7.74
N VAL A 362 -10.34 10.13 8.03
CA VAL A 362 -11.74 9.91 8.44
C VAL A 362 -11.85 9.53 9.90
N ILE A 363 -10.84 8.87 10.46
CA ILE A 363 -10.75 8.51 11.88
C ILE A 363 -9.35 8.85 12.39
N ALA A 364 -9.27 9.68 13.43
CA ALA A 364 -8.01 10.00 14.10
C ALA A 364 -7.50 8.79 14.91
N PRO A 365 -6.17 8.61 15.03
CA PRO A 365 -5.61 7.53 15.82
C PRO A 365 -5.87 7.75 17.32
N THR A 366 -5.88 6.66 18.07
CA THR A 366 -5.80 6.67 19.54
C THR A 366 -4.60 5.84 19.98
N ALA A 367 -4.27 5.85 21.27
CA ALA A 367 -3.19 5.02 21.81
C ALA A 367 -3.35 3.51 21.49
N THR A 368 -4.58 3.03 21.26
CA THR A 368 -4.88 1.62 21.03
C THR A 368 -5.48 1.31 19.66
N THR A 369 -5.75 2.32 18.83
CA THR A 369 -6.32 2.14 17.48
C THR A 369 -5.59 2.98 16.46
N GLY A 370 -5.28 2.38 15.31
CA GLY A 370 -4.72 3.11 14.16
C GLY A 370 -5.71 4.15 13.62
N GLY A 371 -5.19 5.26 13.12
CA GLY A 371 -5.99 6.21 12.36
C GLY A 371 -6.37 5.62 11.00
N VAL A 372 -7.54 6.00 10.49
CA VAL A 372 -8.04 5.58 9.17
C VAL A 372 -8.11 6.79 8.26
N ALA A 373 -7.54 6.67 7.06
CA ALA A 373 -7.71 7.62 5.98
C ALA A 373 -8.41 6.97 4.79
N GLU A 374 -9.16 7.77 4.05
CA GLU A 374 -9.95 7.37 2.90
C GLU A 374 -9.43 8.03 1.63
N ALA A 375 -9.38 7.28 0.54
CA ALA A 375 -9.22 7.79 -0.82
C ALA A 375 -10.31 7.17 -1.71
N LEU A 376 -10.79 7.91 -2.69
CA LEU A 376 -11.79 7.45 -3.65
C LEU A 376 -11.21 7.49 -5.07
N SER A 377 -11.57 6.52 -5.90
CA SER A 377 -11.36 6.62 -7.35
C SER A 377 -12.34 7.65 -7.95
N PRO A 378 -12.05 8.18 -9.15
CA PRO A 378 -13.05 8.82 -9.99
C PRO A 378 -14.31 7.95 -10.19
N SER A 379 -15.46 8.62 -10.32
CA SER A 379 -16.73 7.98 -10.67
C SER A 379 -16.73 7.47 -12.11
N ARG A 380 -17.32 6.28 -12.30
CA ARG A 380 -17.48 5.59 -13.59
C ARG A 380 -18.88 4.99 -13.69
N THR A 381 -19.41 4.91 -14.91
CA THR A 381 -20.62 4.12 -15.22
C THR A 381 -20.26 3.03 -16.22
N PRO A 382 -19.89 1.82 -15.75
CA PRO A 382 -19.50 0.73 -16.64
C PRO A 382 -20.70 0.22 -17.47
N ASN A 383 -20.41 -0.24 -18.68
CA ASN A 383 -21.39 -0.97 -19.49
C ASN A 383 -21.71 -2.33 -18.81
N PRO A 384 -22.82 -3.00 -19.19
CA PRO A 384 -23.08 -4.36 -18.75
C PRO A 384 -21.88 -5.29 -18.98
N GLY A 385 -21.67 -6.23 -18.06
CA GLY A 385 -20.55 -7.16 -18.11
C GLY A 385 -19.78 -7.29 -16.80
N PRO A 386 -18.73 -8.13 -16.79
CA PRO A 386 -17.86 -8.34 -15.65
C PRO A 386 -16.86 -7.20 -15.48
N HIS A 387 -16.69 -6.74 -14.24
CA HIS A 387 -15.79 -5.65 -13.88
C HIS A 387 -15.10 -5.95 -12.56
N SER A 388 -13.95 -5.32 -12.31
CA SER A 388 -13.30 -5.41 -11.00
C SER A 388 -12.41 -4.22 -10.70
N TYR A 389 -12.20 -3.96 -9.41
CA TYR A 389 -11.20 -3.03 -8.89
C TYR A 389 -10.18 -3.76 -8.01
N HIS A 390 -8.98 -3.19 -7.93
CA HIS A 390 -8.11 -3.34 -6.76
C HIS A 390 -7.36 -2.02 -6.53
N ALA A 391 -6.77 -1.85 -5.35
CA ALA A 391 -6.01 -0.64 -5.06
C ALA A 391 -4.78 -0.92 -4.21
N LYS A 392 -3.77 -0.06 -4.30
CA LYS A 392 -2.61 -0.08 -3.40
C LYS A 392 -2.38 1.29 -2.80
N TYR A 393 -1.99 1.31 -1.54
CA TYR A 393 -1.50 2.51 -0.89
C TYR A 393 -0.04 2.76 -1.31
N ASN A 394 0.28 3.98 -1.73
CA ASN A 394 1.60 4.32 -2.26
C ASN A 394 2.63 4.69 -1.18
N GLY A 395 2.25 4.64 0.10
CA GLY A 395 3.12 4.99 1.21
C GLY A 395 3.20 6.48 1.50
N ASP A 396 3.86 6.81 2.61
CA ASP A 396 4.33 8.13 3.01
C ASP A 396 5.68 8.01 3.75
N SER A 397 6.10 9.07 4.45
CA SER A 397 7.35 9.09 5.21
C SER A 397 7.44 8.01 6.30
N ARG A 398 6.31 7.60 6.89
CA ARG A 398 6.24 6.70 8.04
C ARG A 398 5.76 5.30 7.66
N TYR A 399 4.87 5.21 6.68
CA TYR A 399 4.25 3.99 6.21
C TYR A 399 4.77 3.61 4.82
N PRO A 400 5.38 2.43 4.63
CA PRO A 400 5.74 1.94 3.31
C PRO A 400 4.51 1.72 2.43
N ALA A 401 4.72 1.71 1.11
CA ALA A 401 3.69 1.31 0.17
C ALA A 401 3.22 -0.14 0.43
N THR A 402 1.93 -0.40 0.22
CA THR A 402 1.37 -1.74 0.30
C THR A 402 1.47 -2.46 -1.05
N GLY A 403 1.26 -3.78 -1.03
CA GLY A 403 0.81 -4.48 -2.24
C GLY A 403 -0.60 -4.03 -2.65
N PHE A 404 -1.05 -4.49 -3.82
CA PHE A 404 -2.46 -4.35 -4.19
C PHE A 404 -3.35 -5.12 -3.22
N SER A 405 -4.55 -4.58 -2.96
CA SER A 405 -5.63 -5.22 -2.24
C SER A 405 -6.08 -6.49 -2.98
N MET A 406 -6.93 -7.26 -2.32
CA MET A 406 -7.63 -8.34 -2.99
C MET A 406 -8.52 -7.77 -4.10
N CYS A 407 -8.68 -8.52 -5.18
CA CYS A 407 -9.56 -8.13 -6.28
C CYS A 407 -11.02 -8.06 -5.84
N GLU A 408 -11.72 -7.03 -6.28
CA GLU A 408 -13.12 -6.75 -5.97
C GLU A 408 -14.00 -6.83 -7.21
N PRO A 409 -14.49 -8.04 -7.56
CA PRO A 409 -15.33 -8.23 -8.72
C PRO A 409 -16.72 -7.66 -8.52
N PHE A 410 -17.34 -7.22 -9.60
CA PHE A 410 -18.77 -6.98 -9.70
C PHE A 410 -19.25 -7.23 -11.14
N THR A 411 -20.55 -7.38 -11.33
CA THR A 411 -21.14 -7.58 -12.67
C THR A 411 -22.30 -6.61 -12.86
N VAL A 412 -22.22 -5.82 -13.91
CA VAL A 412 -23.31 -4.94 -14.34
C VAL A 412 -24.27 -5.76 -15.20
N ALA A 413 -25.54 -5.80 -14.79
CA ALA A 413 -26.58 -6.58 -15.43
C ALA A 413 -26.88 -6.09 -16.85
N GLN A 414 -27.22 -7.02 -17.73
CA GLN A 414 -27.74 -6.69 -19.05
C GLN A 414 -29.06 -5.91 -18.95
N VAL A 415 -29.31 -5.06 -19.94
CA VAL A 415 -30.49 -4.19 -19.97
C VAL A 415 -31.63 -4.89 -20.72
N PRO A 416 -32.87 -4.86 -20.22
CA PRO A 416 -34.03 -5.28 -20.99
C PRO A 416 -34.15 -4.51 -22.31
N SER A 417 -34.49 -5.21 -23.38
CA SER A 417 -34.70 -4.60 -24.70
C SER A 417 -36.19 -4.52 -25.07
N GLY A 418 -36.52 -3.52 -25.88
CA GLY A 418 -37.79 -3.38 -26.57
C GLY A 418 -37.60 -3.51 -28.07
N ILE A 419 -38.60 -4.07 -28.75
CA ILE A 419 -38.65 -4.20 -30.21
C ILE A 419 -39.96 -3.62 -30.74
N SER A 420 -39.87 -2.85 -31.82
CA SER A 420 -41.02 -2.39 -32.61
C SER A 420 -40.80 -2.79 -34.05
N THR A 421 -41.81 -3.38 -34.68
CA THR A 421 -41.77 -3.82 -36.07
C THR A 421 -42.76 -3.04 -36.92
N PHE A 422 -42.62 -3.13 -38.24
CA PHE A 422 -43.64 -2.77 -39.23
C PHE A 422 -43.27 -3.33 -40.60
N ILE A 423 -44.28 -3.80 -41.33
CA ILE A 423 -44.14 -4.24 -42.71
C ILE A 423 -43.91 -3.00 -43.58
N ALA A 424 -42.83 -2.98 -44.35
CA ALA A 424 -42.46 -1.85 -45.20
C ALA A 424 -42.45 -2.21 -46.69
N ASP A 425 -42.79 -1.22 -47.51
CA ASP A 425 -42.42 -1.22 -48.92
C ASP A 425 -40.89 -1.17 -49.05
N PRO A 426 -40.25 -2.13 -49.74
CA PRO A 426 -38.79 -2.22 -49.80
C PRO A 426 -38.12 -1.07 -50.57
N ILE A 427 -38.87 -0.33 -51.38
CA ILE A 427 -38.37 0.80 -52.19
C ILE A 427 -38.61 2.12 -51.46
N THR A 428 -39.85 2.36 -51.02
CA THR A 428 -40.25 3.65 -50.45
C THR A 428 -40.12 3.72 -48.94
N GLY A 429 -40.07 2.56 -48.26
CA GLY A 429 -40.09 2.46 -46.80
C GLY A 429 -41.45 2.77 -46.18
N ALA A 430 -42.52 2.90 -46.97
CA ALA A 430 -43.86 3.15 -46.49
C ALA A 430 -44.38 1.98 -45.64
N ASP A 431 -45.11 2.28 -44.56
CA ASP A 431 -45.71 1.28 -43.69
C ASP A 431 -46.94 0.64 -44.37
N LEU A 432 -46.86 -0.67 -44.56
CA LEU A 432 -47.86 -1.55 -45.17
C LEU A 432 -48.57 -2.44 -44.13
N THR A 433 -48.29 -2.23 -42.84
CA THR A 433 -48.92 -2.99 -41.75
C THR A 433 -50.43 -2.75 -41.73
N ASN A 434 -51.21 -3.82 -41.59
CA ASN A 434 -52.68 -3.82 -41.67
C ASN A 434 -53.25 -3.32 -43.01
N GLN A 435 -52.46 -3.31 -44.09
CA GLN A 435 -52.92 -2.87 -45.41
C GLN A 435 -53.37 -4.04 -46.30
N ALA A 436 -54.26 -3.71 -47.24
CA ALA A 436 -54.63 -4.57 -48.35
C ALA A 436 -53.85 -4.16 -49.60
N LEU A 437 -52.98 -5.04 -50.08
CA LEU A 437 -52.12 -4.80 -51.24
C LEU A 437 -52.78 -5.32 -52.52
N ASN A 438 -52.68 -4.54 -53.60
CA ASN A 438 -53.21 -4.93 -54.90
C ASN A 438 -52.28 -5.92 -55.59
N THR A 439 -52.73 -7.15 -55.78
CA THR A 439 -51.93 -8.21 -56.42
C THR A 439 -52.34 -8.50 -57.88
N ASN A 440 -53.10 -7.61 -58.53
CA ASN A 440 -53.54 -7.80 -59.94
C ASN A 440 -52.38 -7.84 -60.93
N SER A 441 -51.32 -7.07 -60.66
CA SER A 441 -50.14 -6.99 -61.51
C SER A 441 -49.06 -8.02 -61.12
N GLY A 442 -49.40 -8.98 -60.26
CA GLY A 442 -48.49 -9.97 -59.71
C GLY A 442 -48.26 -9.80 -58.21
N PRO A 443 -47.41 -10.64 -57.61
CA PRO A 443 -47.06 -10.55 -56.20
C PRO A 443 -46.42 -9.21 -55.84
N VAL A 444 -46.72 -8.68 -54.65
CA VAL A 444 -46.14 -7.44 -54.14
C VAL A 444 -44.99 -7.76 -53.18
N SER A 445 -43.81 -7.18 -53.41
CA SER A 445 -42.66 -7.35 -52.52
C SER A 445 -42.82 -6.53 -51.26
N VAL A 446 -42.56 -7.15 -50.11
CA VAL A 446 -42.52 -6.51 -48.80
C VAL A 446 -41.27 -6.94 -48.04
N VAL A 447 -40.86 -6.12 -47.07
CA VAL A 447 -39.90 -6.48 -46.02
C VAL A 447 -40.52 -6.13 -44.68
N ASP A 448 -40.06 -6.73 -43.60
CA ASP A 448 -40.36 -6.28 -42.23
C ASP A 448 -39.14 -5.52 -41.66
N LYS A 449 -39.40 -4.46 -40.90
CA LYS A 449 -38.38 -3.62 -40.28
C LYS A 449 -38.55 -3.61 -38.77
N ALA A 450 -37.52 -4.09 -38.06
CA ALA A 450 -37.47 -4.05 -36.61
C ALA A 450 -36.57 -2.92 -36.11
N THR A 451 -37.06 -2.11 -35.19
CA THR A 451 -36.29 -1.14 -34.40
C THR A 451 -36.13 -1.65 -32.99
N VAL A 452 -34.89 -1.75 -32.50
CA VAL A 452 -34.54 -2.26 -31.17
C VAL A 452 -34.06 -1.11 -30.28
N THR A 453 -34.49 -1.12 -29.02
CA THR A 453 -34.07 -0.16 -28.00
C THR A 453 -33.65 -0.89 -26.72
N CYS A 454 -32.54 -0.50 -26.08
CA CYS A 454 -32.11 -1.12 -24.81
C CYS A 454 -31.27 -0.20 -23.90
N GLY A 455 -31.46 1.12 -23.96
CA GLY A 455 -30.75 2.11 -23.11
C GLY A 455 -29.27 2.33 -23.47
N ILE A 456 -28.64 1.36 -24.10
CA ILE A 456 -27.37 1.43 -24.84
C ILE A 456 -27.66 1.10 -26.32
N ALA A 457 -26.72 1.40 -27.23
CA ALA A 457 -26.87 1.05 -28.63
C ALA A 457 -26.87 -0.49 -28.80
N PRO A 458 -27.97 -1.11 -29.25
CA PRO A 458 -28.02 -2.56 -29.44
C PRO A 458 -27.20 -2.98 -30.66
N THR A 459 -26.54 -4.11 -30.53
CA THR A 459 -25.82 -4.84 -31.59
C THR A 459 -26.43 -6.23 -31.78
N GLY A 460 -25.89 -7.05 -32.69
CA GLY A 460 -26.45 -8.38 -32.97
C GLY A 460 -27.54 -8.32 -34.05
N GLY A 461 -28.54 -9.19 -33.95
CA GLY A 461 -29.52 -9.39 -35.01
C GLY A 461 -30.94 -9.70 -34.54
N VAL A 462 -31.86 -9.59 -35.48
CA VAL A 462 -33.29 -9.82 -35.31
C VAL A 462 -33.69 -11.03 -36.15
N THR A 463 -34.45 -11.93 -35.55
CA THR A 463 -35.10 -13.05 -36.23
C THR A 463 -36.53 -12.67 -36.57
N PHE A 464 -36.85 -12.64 -37.86
CA PHE A 464 -38.20 -12.43 -38.35
C PHE A 464 -38.88 -13.77 -38.60
N THR A 465 -40.20 -13.84 -38.45
CA THR A 465 -40.99 -15.00 -38.85
C THR A 465 -42.16 -14.56 -39.71
N PHE A 466 -42.25 -15.12 -40.91
CA PHE A 466 -43.33 -14.88 -41.86
C PHE A 466 -44.37 -15.99 -41.80
N PHE A 467 -45.65 -15.63 -41.75
CA PHE A 467 -46.76 -16.58 -41.62
C PHE A 467 -47.75 -16.43 -42.77
N ASN A 468 -48.36 -17.55 -43.15
CA ASN A 468 -49.47 -17.60 -44.12
C ASN A 468 -50.84 -17.50 -43.41
N ASN A 469 -50.94 -16.64 -42.41
CA ASN A 469 -52.19 -16.28 -41.70
C ASN A 469 -52.04 -14.87 -41.10
N ALA A 470 -53.11 -14.30 -40.53
CA ALA A 470 -53.08 -12.95 -39.93
C ALA A 470 -52.67 -12.93 -38.45
N THR A 471 -52.47 -14.08 -37.82
CA THR A 471 -52.41 -14.19 -36.35
C THR A 471 -51.05 -14.62 -35.83
N CYS A 472 -50.06 -14.81 -36.71
CA CYS A 472 -48.72 -15.29 -36.36
C CYS A 472 -48.76 -16.61 -35.57
N THR A 473 -49.71 -17.48 -35.92
CA THR A 473 -49.91 -18.77 -35.24
C THR A 473 -49.47 -19.94 -36.12
N GLY A 474 -49.04 -21.03 -35.48
CA GLY A 474 -48.61 -22.24 -36.18
C GLY A 474 -47.20 -22.12 -36.75
N SER A 475 -46.89 -22.95 -37.75
CA SER A 475 -45.57 -22.94 -38.39
C SER A 475 -45.41 -21.74 -39.32
N GLY A 476 -44.49 -20.84 -38.98
CA GLY A 476 -44.02 -19.77 -39.84
C GLY A 476 -42.67 -20.08 -40.48
N THR A 477 -42.32 -19.32 -41.52
CA THR A 477 -41.01 -19.35 -42.16
C THR A 477 -40.08 -18.39 -41.44
N VAL A 478 -39.02 -18.92 -40.83
CA VAL A 478 -37.98 -18.10 -40.19
C VAL A 478 -37.14 -17.40 -41.24
N ASP A 479 -36.98 -16.09 -41.06
CA ASP A 479 -36.10 -15.25 -41.86
C ASP A 479 -35.02 -14.62 -40.97
N ASN A 480 -33.82 -15.17 -41.13
CA ASN A 480 -32.60 -14.72 -40.46
C ASN A 480 -31.64 -14.03 -41.43
N CYS A 481 -32.10 -13.61 -42.61
CA CYS A 481 -31.26 -13.03 -43.67
C CYS A 481 -30.08 -13.94 -44.08
N GLY A 482 -30.22 -15.25 -43.91
CA GLY A 482 -29.18 -16.24 -44.19
C GLY A 482 -28.02 -16.28 -43.17
N LEU A 483 -28.16 -15.63 -42.01
CA LEU A 483 -27.11 -15.53 -40.99
C LEU A 483 -27.49 -16.30 -39.72
N ALA A 484 -26.50 -16.88 -39.05
CA ALA A 484 -26.73 -17.60 -37.80
C ALA A 484 -27.21 -16.71 -36.64
N GLY A 485 -26.91 -15.40 -36.67
CA GLY A 485 -27.30 -14.43 -35.65
C GLY A 485 -28.59 -13.63 -35.93
N GLY A 486 -29.30 -13.95 -37.01
CA GLY A 486 -30.44 -13.16 -37.49
C GLY A 486 -30.03 -12.01 -38.42
N CYS A 487 -31.02 -11.26 -38.89
CA CYS A 487 -30.82 -10.06 -39.71
C CYS A 487 -30.12 -8.96 -38.88
N PRO A 488 -28.97 -8.43 -39.33
CA PRO A 488 -28.13 -7.58 -38.49
C PRO A 488 -28.76 -6.20 -38.25
N LEU A 489 -28.58 -5.67 -37.05
CA LEU A 489 -28.90 -4.29 -36.73
C LEU A 489 -27.89 -3.34 -37.39
N ASN A 490 -28.38 -2.23 -37.94
CA ASN A 490 -27.55 -1.10 -38.35
C ASN A 490 -27.20 -0.19 -37.16
N ALA A 491 -26.42 0.87 -37.40
CA ALA A 491 -25.99 1.81 -36.36
C ALA A 491 -27.15 2.58 -35.67
N SER A 492 -28.35 2.57 -36.25
CA SER A 492 -29.56 3.14 -35.66
C SER A 492 -30.42 2.11 -34.92
N GLY A 493 -29.92 0.88 -34.74
CA GLY A 493 -30.67 -0.19 -34.09
C GLY A 493 -31.82 -0.73 -34.94
N VAL A 494 -31.71 -0.66 -36.27
CA VAL A 494 -32.73 -1.16 -37.20
C VAL A 494 -32.23 -2.38 -37.97
N ALA A 495 -33.02 -3.46 -37.97
CA ALA A 495 -32.84 -4.64 -38.82
C ALA A 495 -33.95 -4.70 -39.86
N THR A 496 -33.67 -5.28 -41.03
CA THR A 496 -34.65 -5.48 -42.10
C THR A 496 -34.61 -6.94 -42.52
N SER A 497 -35.78 -7.55 -42.68
CA SER A 497 -35.91 -8.92 -43.16
C SER A 497 -35.43 -9.06 -44.61
N GLY A 498 -35.30 -10.30 -45.10
CA GLY A 498 -35.31 -10.57 -46.53
C GLY A 498 -36.62 -10.15 -47.19
N THR A 499 -36.61 -10.06 -48.52
CA THR A 499 -37.82 -9.73 -49.29
C THR A 499 -38.77 -10.92 -49.36
N HIS A 500 -40.03 -10.70 -49.00
CA HIS A 500 -41.12 -11.67 -49.13
C HIS A 500 -42.16 -11.20 -50.16
N LEU A 501 -42.84 -12.14 -50.81
CA LEU A 501 -43.84 -11.84 -51.83
C LEU A 501 -45.25 -12.08 -51.29
N ILE A 502 -46.05 -11.01 -51.27
CA ILE A 502 -47.48 -11.07 -50.93
C ILE A 502 -48.27 -11.44 -52.18
N THR A 503 -48.94 -12.58 -52.11
CA THR A 503 -49.86 -13.07 -53.14
C THR A 503 -51.31 -12.89 -52.68
N ALA A 504 -52.30 -13.37 -53.43
CA ALA A 504 -53.69 -13.35 -52.96
C ALA A 504 -53.82 -14.22 -51.70
N GLY A 505 -54.19 -13.61 -50.56
CA GLY A 505 -54.21 -14.28 -49.26
C GLY A 505 -53.96 -13.35 -48.08
N VAL A 506 -53.82 -13.93 -46.90
CA VAL A 506 -53.54 -13.21 -45.65
C VAL A 506 -52.24 -13.73 -45.06
N PHE A 507 -51.36 -12.81 -44.72
CA PHE A 507 -50.02 -13.08 -44.22
C PHE A 507 -49.74 -12.23 -42.99
N SER A 508 -48.68 -12.56 -42.25
CA SER A 508 -48.24 -11.74 -41.14
C SER A 508 -46.76 -11.90 -40.83
N PHE A 509 -46.21 -10.93 -40.12
CA PHE A 509 -44.87 -10.96 -39.55
C PHE A 509 -44.90 -10.83 -38.03
N ASN A 510 -43.90 -11.41 -37.39
CA ASN A 510 -43.42 -10.97 -36.08
C ASN A 510 -41.90 -11.09 -36.03
N ALA A 511 -41.28 -10.49 -35.03
CA ALA A 511 -39.84 -10.55 -34.87
C ALA A 511 -39.40 -10.67 -33.41
N VAL A 512 -38.19 -11.17 -33.20
CA VAL A 512 -37.50 -11.25 -31.91
C VAL A 512 -36.09 -10.71 -32.09
N TYR A 513 -35.70 -9.75 -31.25
CA TYR A 513 -34.31 -9.37 -31.12
C TYR A 513 -33.57 -10.43 -30.30
N ASN A 514 -32.46 -10.94 -30.83
CA ASN A 514 -31.76 -12.09 -30.28
C ASN A 514 -30.87 -11.77 -29.07
N GLY A 515 -30.81 -10.49 -28.65
CA GLY A 515 -29.91 -10.03 -27.60
C GLY A 515 -28.49 -9.80 -28.11
N ASP A 516 -27.68 -9.19 -27.26
CA ASP A 516 -26.23 -9.08 -27.43
C ASP A 516 -25.52 -9.15 -26.07
N PHE A 517 -24.26 -8.71 -26.00
CA PHE A 517 -23.50 -8.68 -24.75
C PHE A 517 -24.11 -7.74 -23.70
N ASN A 518 -24.70 -6.62 -24.12
CA ASN A 518 -25.20 -5.58 -23.23
C ASN A 518 -26.72 -5.66 -22.98
N CYS A 519 -27.46 -6.22 -23.93
CA CYS A 519 -28.92 -6.15 -24.00
C CYS A 519 -29.52 -7.55 -24.04
N LEU A 520 -30.51 -7.79 -23.19
CA LEU A 520 -31.27 -9.03 -23.17
C LEU A 520 -32.06 -9.20 -24.49
N PRO A 521 -32.35 -10.44 -24.92
CA PRO A 521 -33.30 -10.68 -26.01
C PRO A 521 -34.65 -10.02 -25.73
N SER A 522 -35.32 -9.57 -26.79
CA SER A 522 -36.65 -8.97 -26.64
C SER A 522 -37.71 -10.06 -26.47
N ALA A 523 -38.88 -9.68 -25.96
CA ALA A 523 -40.08 -10.46 -26.22
C ALA A 523 -40.38 -10.47 -27.74
N THR A 524 -41.17 -11.44 -28.20
CA THR A 524 -41.70 -11.43 -29.56
C THR A 524 -42.56 -10.18 -29.79
N SER A 525 -42.34 -9.51 -30.92
CA SER A 525 -43.12 -8.34 -31.31
C SER A 525 -44.61 -8.71 -31.51
N SER A 526 -45.45 -7.68 -31.56
CA SER A 526 -46.86 -7.88 -31.90
C SER A 526 -46.99 -8.47 -33.30
N CYS A 527 -48.06 -9.22 -33.55
CA CYS A 527 -48.31 -9.76 -34.88
C CYS A 527 -48.76 -8.67 -35.85
N GLU A 528 -48.17 -8.65 -37.03
CA GLU A 528 -48.39 -7.63 -38.05
C GLU A 528 -49.01 -8.26 -39.29
N PRO A 529 -50.32 -8.11 -39.52
CA PRO A 529 -50.96 -8.70 -40.68
C PRO A 529 -50.83 -7.82 -41.92
N VAL A 530 -50.83 -8.45 -43.08
CA VAL A 530 -50.98 -7.84 -44.41
C VAL A 530 -51.77 -8.80 -45.29
N CYS A 531 -52.61 -8.28 -46.19
CA CYS A 531 -53.32 -9.14 -47.13
C CYS A 531 -53.10 -8.71 -48.57
N GLY A 532 -53.07 -9.67 -49.48
CA GLY A 532 -53.09 -9.43 -50.92
C GLY A 532 -54.48 -9.71 -51.48
N LEU A 533 -55.04 -8.76 -52.22
CA LEU A 533 -56.34 -8.90 -52.87
C LEU A 533 -56.19 -8.74 -54.39
N PRO A 534 -56.79 -9.64 -55.20
CA PRO A 534 -57.03 -9.36 -56.61
C PRO A 534 -58.21 -8.39 -56.70
N PHE A 535 -57.96 -7.13 -57.03
CA PHE A 535 -59.04 -6.18 -57.30
C PHE A 535 -59.66 -6.55 -58.66
N LEU A 536 -60.89 -7.05 -58.68
CA LEU A 536 -61.61 -7.22 -59.95
C LEU A 536 -61.75 -5.83 -60.59
N THR A 537 -61.09 -5.59 -61.72
CA THR A 537 -61.40 -4.43 -62.56
C THR A 537 -62.78 -4.70 -63.15
N HIS A 538 -63.82 -4.07 -62.60
CA HIS A 538 -65.10 -4.02 -63.30
C HIS A 538 -64.88 -3.27 -64.64
N PRO A 539 -65.28 -3.87 -65.79
CA PRO A 539 -65.05 -3.30 -67.12
C PRO A 539 -65.78 -1.97 -67.34
#